data_AF-A0A0W1L6I7-F1
#
_entry.id   AF-A0A0W1L6I7-F1
#
_cell.length_a   1.000
_cell.length_b   1.000
_cell.length_c   1.000
_cell.angle_alpha   90.00
_cell.angle_beta   90.00
_cell.angle_gamma   90.00
#
_symmetry.space_group_name_H-M   'P 1'
#
loop_
_entity.id
_entity.type
_entity.pdbx_description
1 polymer ?
#
loop_
_entity_poly.entity_id
_entity_poly.type
_entity_poly.pdbx_seq_one_letter_code
_entity_poly.pdbx_strand_id
1 'polypeptide(L)'
;MQIDKNKVEQLKRKPFKVNGAEVDYQRNLIRIDDVDNAVQPMVMELMVLLSSHKGKTLLKSDIVAHLWPDTIVGPDSLANTMA
;
A
#
# COMPACT_ATOMS: atom_id res chain seq x y z
N MET A 1 -0.07 -14.52 9.22
CA MET A 1 -0.21 -13.41 10.19
C MET A 1 -1.39 -12.58 9.71
N GLN A 2 -2.39 -12.27 10.53
CA GLN A 2 -3.57 -11.56 10.00
C GLN A 2 -3.27 -10.07 9.78
N ILE A 3 -3.70 -9.56 8.62
CA ILE A 3 -3.64 -8.14 8.29
C ILE A 3 -4.59 -7.36 9.21
N ASP A 4 -4.07 -6.36 9.91
CA ASP A 4 -4.87 -5.44 10.71
C ASP A 4 -5.60 -4.44 9.80
N LYS A 5 -6.83 -4.80 9.42
CA LYS A 5 -7.69 -3.98 8.55
C LYS A 5 -8.00 -2.61 9.17
N ASN A 6 -8.11 -2.50 10.49
CA ASN A 6 -8.43 -1.23 11.13
C ASN A 6 -7.29 -0.23 10.92
N LYS A 7 -6.04 -0.68 11.10
CA LYS A 7 -4.88 0.17 10.89
C LYS A 7 -4.71 0.59 9.42
N VAL A 8 -5.01 -0.28 8.47
CA VAL A 8 -5.08 0.08 7.04
C VAL A 8 -6.08 1.20 6.81
N GLU A 9 -7.32 1.05 7.28
CA GLU A 9 -8.36 2.06 7.11
C GLU A 9 -8.04 3.39 7.80
N GLN A 10 -7.32 3.37 8.93
CA GLN A 10 -6.87 4.59 9.59
C GLN A 10 -5.87 5.38 8.74
N LEU A 11 -4.93 4.70 8.08
CA LEU A 11 -3.94 5.34 7.20
C LEU A 11 -4.59 5.94 5.94
N LYS A 12 -5.71 5.39 5.47
CA LYS A 12 -6.44 5.92 4.30
C LYS A 12 -7.15 7.26 4.55
N ARG A 13 -7.41 7.61 5.82
CA ARG A 13 -8.29 8.75 6.17
C ARG A 13 -7.60 10.11 6.14
N LYS A 14 -6.28 10.15 6.25
CA LYS A 14 -5.49 11.39 6.28
C LYS A 14 -4.06 11.13 5.82
N PRO A 15 -3.35 12.16 5.34
CA PRO A 15 -1.95 12.01 5.01
C PRO A 15 -1.12 11.48 6.18
N PHE A 16 -0.17 10.59 5.89
CA PHE A 16 0.73 10.01 6.87
C PHE A 16 2.18 9.98 6.37
N LYS A 17 3.14 9.93 7.30
CA LYS A 17 4.57 9.88 6.96
C LYS A 17 5.13 8.46 7.05
N VAL A 18 5.89 8.06 6.04
CA VAL A 18 6.65 6.81 6.02
C VAL A 18 8.03 7.04 5.41
N ASN A 19 9.08 6.77 6.19
CA ASN A 19 10.49 6.84 5.75
C ASN A 19 10.85 8.13 4.97
N GLY A 20 10.39 9.30 5.42
CA GLY A 20 10.68 10.59 4.79
C GLY A 20 9.69 11.01 3.70
N ALA A 21 8.83 10.11 3.24
CA ALA A 21 7.74 10.42 2.32
C ALA A 21 6.44 10.77 3.08
N GLU A 22 5.64 11.68 2.53
CA GLU A 22 4.25 11.91 2.95
C GLU A 22 3.29 11.29 1.93
N VAL A 23 2.42 10.41 2.39
CA VAL A 23 1.50 9.64 1.57
C VAL A 23 0.08 10.17 1.76
N ASP A 24 -0.53 10.64 0.68
CA ASP A 24 -1.93 11.04 0.63
C ASP A 24 -2.71 10.03 -0.22
N TYR A 25 -3.32 9.07 0.47
CA TYR A 25 -4.12 8.01 -0.15
C TYR A 25 -5.33 8.57 -0.92
N GLN A 26 -6.00 9.60 -0.40
CA GLN A 26 -7.23 10.13 -1.00
C GLN A 26 -6.96 10.80 -2.35
N ARG A 27 -5.75 11.32 -2.54
CA ARG A 27 -5.31 11.96 -3.79
C ARG A 27 -4.42 11.07 -4.66
N ASN A 28 -4.07 9.87 -4.20
CA ASN A 28 -3.06 9.02 -4.83
C ASN A 28 -1.73 9.76 -5.07
N LEU A 29 -1.28 10.54 -4.08
CA LEU A 29 -0.04 11.31 -4.15
C LEU A 29 0.95 10.84 -3.09
N ILE A 30 2.23 10.83 -3.45
CA ILE A 30 3.34 10.71 -2.52
C ILE A 30 4.25 11.92 -2.68
N ARG A 31 4.45 12.65 -1.60
CA ARG A 31 5.40 13.77 -1.53
C ARG A 31 6.74 13.29 -1.01
N ILE A 32 7.79 13.50 -1.80
CA ILE A 32 9.20 13.22 -1.46
C ILE A 32 9.98 14.47 -1.79
N ASP A 33 10.76 14.99 -0.83
CA ASP A 33 11.56 16.21 -1.00
C ASP A 33 10.73 17.39 -1.58
N ASP A 34 9.53 17.58 -1.03
CA ASP A 34 8.53 18.60 -1.45
C ASP A 34 8.00 18.47 -2.89
N VAL A 35 8.26 17.35 -3.57
CA VAL A 35 7.73 17.05 -4.91
C VAL A 35 6.58 16.04 -4.81
N ASP A 36 5.42 16.42 -5.36
CA ASP A 36 4.25 15.54 -5.45
C ASP A 36 4.40 14.57 -6.64
N ASN A 37 4.35 13.27 -6.33
CA ASN A 37 4.40 12.19 -7.31
C ASN A 37 3.04 11.49 -7.35
N ALA A 38 2.40 11.46 -8.51
CA ALA A 38 1.18 10.69 -8.71
C ALA A 38 1.49 9.20 -8.79
N VAL A 39 0.69 8.39 -8.10
CA VAL A 39 0.89 6.95 -7.99
C VAL A 39 -0.37 6.22 -8.45
N GLN A 40 -0.19 5.06 -9.09
CA GLN A 40 -1.33 4.25 -9.46
C GLN A 40 -2.09 3.77 -8.22
N PRO A 41 -3.44 3.72 -8.22
CA PRO A 41 -4.23 3.33 -7.05
C PRO A 41 -3.81 2.00 -6.43
N MET A 42 -3.46 0.99 -7.24
CA MET A 42 -3.01 -0.32 -6.72
C MET A 42 -1.66 -0.26 -6.00
N VAL A 43 -0.73 0.56 -6.50
CA VAL A 43 0.56 0.78 -5.84
C VAL A 43 0.34 1.53 -4.53
N MET A 44 -0.59 2.49 -4.51
CA MET A 44 -0.98 3.22 -3.31
C MET A 44 -1.60 2.28 -2.27
N GLU A 45 -2.50 1.38 -2.66
CA GLU A 45 -3.07 0.33 -1.80
C GLU A 45 -1.98 -0.55 -1.17
N LEU A 46 -1.05 -1.03 -2.00
CA LEU A 46 0.09 -1.81 -1.52
C LEU A 46 0.95 -1.01 -0.53
N MET A 47 1.22 0.27 -0.80
CA MET A 47 2.02 1.11 0.09
C MET A 47 1.36 1.32 1.45
N VAL A 48 0.03 1.55 1.49
CA VAL A 48 -0.73 1.65 2.73
C VAL A 48 -0.69 0.32 3.50
N LEU A 49 -0.87 -0.81 2.80
CA LEU A 49 -0.82 -2.14 3.41
C LEU A 49 0.55 -2.40 4.06
N LEU A 50 1.65 -2.17 3.34
CA LEU A 50 3.00 -2.35 3.86
C LEU A 50 3.29 -1.39 5.03
N SER A 51 2.85 -0.14 4.93
CA SER A 51 3.04 0.87 5.97
C SER A 51 2.29 0.54 7.27
N SER A 52 1.09 -0.03 7.17
CA SER A 52 0.33 -0.47 8.36
C SER A 52 1.02 -1.61 9.12
N HIS A 53 1.87 -2.40 8.45
CA HIS A 53 2.59 -3.55 9.03
C HIS A 53 4.10 -3.31 9.15
N LYS A 54 4.54 -2.05 9.26
CA LYS A 54 5.97 -1.69 9.36
C LYS A 54 6.71 -2.57 10.38
N GLY A 55 7.82 -3.15 9.93
CA GLY A 55 8.68 -4.03 10.74
C GLY A 55 8.22 -5.48 10.84
N LYS A 56 7.19 -5.89 10.10
CA LYS A 56 6.71 -7.28 10.05
C LYS A 56 6.85 -7.86 8.64
N THR A 57 7.14 -9.15 8.56
CA THR A 57 7.11 -9.90 7.30
C THR A 57 5.66 -10.25 6.95
N LEU A 58 5.23 -9.88 5.75
CA LEU A 58 3.94 -10.27 5.18
C LEU A 58 4.15 -11.37 4.14
N LEU A 59 3.27 -12.37 4.12
CA LEU A 59 3.28 -13.40 3.09
C LEU A 59 2.69 -12.83 1.80
N LYS A 60 3.22 -13.27 0.65
CA LYS A 60 2.69 -12.89 -0.67
C LYS A 60 1.20 -13.24 -0.81
N SER A 61 0.77 -14.39 -0.30
CA SER A 61 -0.63 -14.81 -0.30
C SER A 61 -1.53 -13.84 0.48
N ASP A 62 -1.07 -13.34 1.63
CA ASP A 62 -1.83 -12.42 2.47
C ASP A 62 -1.98 -11.06 1.77
N ILE A 63 -0.91 -10.59 1.10
CA ILE A 63 -0.94 -9.37 0.29
C ILE A 63 -1.91 -9.51 -0.87
N VAL A 64 -1.84 -10.63 -1.61
CA VAL A 64 -2.71 -10.86 -2.76
C VAL A 64 -4.18 -10.95 -2.35
N ALA A 65 -4.49 -11.72 -1.32
CA ALA A 65 -5.86 -11.84 -0.81
C ALA A 65 -6.43 -10.51 -0.30
N HIS A 66 -5.58 -9.57 0.13
CA HIS A 66 -6.02 -8.25 0.56
C HIS A 66 -6.25 -7.28 -0.60
N LEU A 67 -5.31 -7.24 -1.54
CA LEU A 67 -5.35 -6.31 -2.68
C LEU A 67 -6.33 -6.74 -3.76
N TRP A 68 -6.53 -8.05 -3.93
CA TRP A 68 -7.39 -8.66 -4.94
C TRP A 68 -8.28 -9.73 -4.31
N PRO A 69 -9.23 -9.34 -3.44
CA PRO A 69 -10.07 -10.31 -2.72
C PRO A 69 -10.94 -11.15 -3.65
N ASP A 70 -11.40 -10.57 -4.76
CA ASP A 70 -12.33 -11.18 -5.71
C ASP A 70 -11.73 -11.29 -7.12
N THR A 71 -10.40 -11.29 -7.25
CA THR A 71 -9.72 -11.33 -8.55
C THR A 71 -8.59 -12.35 -8.53
N ILE A 72 -8.62 -13.30 -9.47
CA ILE A 72 -7.52 -14.24 -9.68
C ILE A 72 -6.40 -13.49 -10.40
N VAL A 73 -5.32 -13.22 -9.68
CA VAL A 73 -4.12 -12.59 -10.23
C VAL A 73 -3.02 -13.63 -10.44
N GLY A 74 -2.30 -13.48 -11.55
CA GLY A 74 -1.15 -14.33 -11.84
C GLY A 74 -0.02 -14.10 -10.82
N PRO A 75 0.92 -15.05 -10.68
CA PRO A 75 2.05 -14.92 -9.76
C PRO A 75 2.87 -13.64 -10.01
N ASP A 76 2.88 -13.13 -11.24
CA ASP A 76 3.66 -11.95 -11.63
C ASP A 76 2.93 -10.62 -11.40
N SER A 77 1.62 -10.62 -11.11
CA SER A 77 0.86 -9.37 -10.94
C SER A 77 1.38 -8.49 -9.81
N LEU A 78 1.83 -9.10 -8.69
CA LEU A 78 2.50 -8.36 -7.62
C LEU A 78 3.88 -7.84 -8.06
N ALA A 79 4.64 -8.64 -8.80
CA ALA A 79 5.96 -8.25 -9.29
C ALA A 79 5.86 -7.03 -10.22
N ASN A 80 4.88 -7.03 -11.12
CA ASN A 80 4.60 -5.93 -12.04
C ASN A 80 4.09 -4.66 -11.33
N THR A 81 3.59 -4.77 -10.09
CA THR A 81 3.19 -3.59 -9.30
C THR A 81 4.41 -2.91 -8.64
N MET A 82 5.56 -3.60 -8.58
CA MET A 82 6.80 -3.08 -7.98
C MET A 82 7.86 -2.66 -9.02
N ALA A 83 7.62 -2.92 -10.30
CA ALA A 83 8.51 -2.57 -11.41
C ALA A 83 8.29 -1.12 -11.87
#